data_AF-A0A1B6KN54-F1
#
_entry.id   AF-A0A1B6KN54-F1
#
_cell.length_a   1.000
_cell.length_b   1.000
_cell.length_c   1.000
_cell.angle_alpha   90.00
_cell.angle_beta   90.00
_cell.angle_gamma   90.00
#
_symmetry.space_group_name_H-M   'P 1'
#
loop_
_entity.id
_entity.type
_entity.pdbx_description
1 polymer ?
#
loop_
_entity_poly.entity_id
_entity_poly.type
_entity_poly.pdbx_seq_one_letter_code
_entity_poly.pdbx_strand_id
1 'polypeptide(L)'
;AITSNVYGTLQLCLLAQNMTRLKALVYVSTAFSNCDSAVIQERIYPPPLCPDSLILLSELLDERSLDDITPSLLGSKPNTYIYTKSTAEEVINRFRTTLPLAILRPAVGKDQ
;
A
#
# COMPACT_ATOMS: atom_id res chain seq x y z
N ALA A 1 10.31 1.62 4.37
CA ALA A 1 9.16 0.91 3.75
C ALA A 1 8.20 1.84 3.02
N ILE A 2 7.85 3.01 3.58
CA ILE A 2 6.93 4.00 2.97
C ILE A 2 7.39 4.42 1.56
N THR A 3 8.67 4.81 1.42
CA THR A 3 9.25 5.25 0.14
C THR A 3 9.13 4.20 -0.96
N SER A 4 9.40 2.93 -0.65
CA SER A 4 9.37 1.85 -1.65
C SER A 4 7.94 1.39 -1.94
N ASN A 5 7.18 1.01 -0.90
CA ASN A 5 5.87 0.38 -1.08
C ASN A 5 4.78 1.39 -1.47
N VAL A 6 4.80 2.60 -0.91
CA VAL A 6 3.71 3.59 -1.10
C VAL A 6 4.10 4.60 -2.16
N TYR A 7 5.20 5.34 -1.94
CA TYR A 7 5.64 6.36 -2.89
C TYR A 7 6.07 5.76 -4.23
N GLY A 8 6.84 4.67 -4.22
CA GLY A 8 7.22 3.94 -5.43
C GLY A 8 6.01 3.45 -6.23
N THR A 9 4.97 2.96 -5.56
CA THR A 9 3.71 2.56 -6.23
C THR A 9 3.00 3.76 -6.86
N LEU A 10 2.98 4.91 -6.19
CA LEU A 10 2.41 6.15 -6.74
C LEU A 10 3.17 6.58 -8.00
N GLN A 11 4.50 6.62 -7.95
CA GLN A 11 5.33 7.00 -9.10
C GLN A 11 5.15 6.05 -10.28
N LEU A 12 5.05 4.74 -10.02
CA LEU A 12 4.75 3.75 -11.06
C LEU A 12 3.37 3.97 -11.70
N CYS A 13 2.35 4.31 -10.91
CA CYS A 13 1.02 4.62 -11.45
C CYS A 13 1.03 5.89 -12.32
N LEU A 14 1.69 6.95 -11.87
CA LEU A 14 1.84 8.19 -12.63
C LEU A 14 2.59 7.95 -13.95
N LEU A 15 3.65 7.14 -13.92
CA LEU A 15 4.35 6.73 -15.12
C LEU A 15 3.44 5.91 -16.06
N ALA A 16 2.71 4.94 -15.51
CA ALA A 16 1.81 4.06 -16.26
C ALA A 16 0.70 4.83 -17.00
N GLN A 17 0.22 5.97 -16.46
CA GLN A 17 -0.76 6.82 -17.15
C GLN A 17 -0.26 7.37 -18.48
N ASN A 18 1.06 7.49 -18.66
CA ASN A 18 1.67 7.96 -19.89
C ASN A 18 1.99 6.82 -20.88
N MET A 19 1.71 5.55 -20.52
CA MET A 19 1.99 4.39 -21.36
C MET A 19 0.81 4.06 -22.29
N THR A 20 0.83 4.60 -23.52
CA THR A 20 -0.26 4.48 -24.51
C THR A 20 -0.59 3.05 -24.96
N ARG A 21 0.31 2.09 -24.72
CA ARG A 21 0.14 0.67 -25.09
C ARG A 21 0.11 -0.27 -23.87
N LEU A 22 -0.09 0.26 -22.66
CA LEU A 22 -0.18 -0.56 -21.46
C LEU A 22 -1.38 -1.50 -21.53
N LYS A 23 -1.14 -2.80 -21.27
CA LYS A 23 -2.18 -3.83 -21.29
C LYS A 23 -2.71 -4.18 -19.90
N ALA A 24 -1.82 -4.20 -18.91
CA ALA A 24 -2.17 -4.46 -17.53
C ALA A 24 -1.09 -3.88 -16.61
N LEU A 25 -1.49 -3.40 -15.43
CA LEU A 25 -0.62 -3.15 -14.30
C LEU A 25 -1.11 -4.01 -13.13
N VAL A 26 -0.31 -5.00 -12.73
CA VAL A 26 -0.66 -5.94 -11.66
C VAL A 26 0.13 -5.58 -10.41
N TYR A 27 -0.56 -5.11 -9.38
CA TYR A 27 0.04 -4.83 -8.09
C TYR A 27 0.03 -6.09 -7.21
N VAL A 28 1.21 -6.50 -6.75
CA VAL A 28 1.35 -7.64 -5.84
C VAL A 28 1.35 -7.15 -4.39
N SER A 29 0.24 -7.40 -3.71
CA SER A 29 0.04 -7.14 -2.29
C SER A 29 0.30 -8.43 -1.48
N THR A 30 -0.50 -8.69 -0.45
CA THR A 30 -0.43 -9.89 0.39
C THR A 30 -1.83 -10.20 0.95
N ALA A 31 -2.16 -11.48 1.12
CA ALA A 31 -3.41 -11.90 1.77
C ALA A 31 -3.53 -11.37 3.21
N PHE A 32 -2.42 -11.00 3.84
CA PHE A 32 -2.36 -10.47 5.20
C PHE A 32 -2.57 -8.95 5.28
N SER A 33 -2.79 -8.23 4.17
CA SER A 33 -2.85 -6.75 4.16
C SER A 33 -3.96 -6.19 5.06
N ASN A 34 -4.97 -7.02 5.36
CA ASN A 34 -6.13 -6.69 6.20
C ASN A 34 -6.35 -7.73 7.32
N CYS A 35 -5.27 -8.23 7.92
CA CYS A 35 -5.28 -9.26 8.97
C CYS A 35 -6.01 -8.87 10.27
N ASP A 36 -6.47 -7.63 10.37
CA ASP A 36 -7.21 -7.09 11.52
C ASP A 36 -8.68 -7.57 11.52
N SER A 37 -9.12 -8.24 10.44
CA SER A 37 -10.46 -8.82 10.30
C SER A 37 -10.39 -10.34 10.24
N ALA A 38 -11.25 -11.02 10.98
CA ALA A 38 -11.40 -12.48 10.94
C ALA A 38 -11.85 -13.00 9.56
N VAL A 39 -12.55 -12.17 8.79
CA VAL A 39 -12.96 -12.45 7.42
C VAL A 39 -12.51 -11.31 6.52
N ILE A 40 -11.67 -11.64 5.54
CA ILE A 40 -11.15 -10.68 4.56
C ILE A 40 -11.97 -10.82 3.28
N GLN A 41 -12.60 -9.72 2.86
CA GLN A 41 -13.38 -9.64 1.63
C GLN A 41 -12.52 -9.08 0.48
N GLU A 42 -12.93 -9.35 -0.75
CA GLU A 42 -12.33 -8.76 -1.95
C GLU A 42 -12.80 -7.31 -2.14
N ARG A 43 -12.32 -6.43 -1.26
CA ARG A 43 -12.54 -4.98 -1.32
C ARG A 43 -11.29 -4.22 -0.92
N ILE A 44 -11.28 -2.93 -1.21
CA ILE A 44 -10.27 -2.01 -0.68
C ILE A 44 -10.65 -1.65 0.75
N TYR A 45 -9.67 -1.69 1.63
CA TYR A 45 -9.80 -1.27 3.01
C TYR A 45 -9.03 0.05 3.15
N PRO A 46 -9.70 1.15 3.51
CA PRO A 46 -9.02 2.43 3.63
C PRO A 46 -7.97 2.37 4.75
N PRO A 47 -6.73 2.82 4.49
CA PRO A 47 -5.72 2.92 5.54
C PRO A 47 -6.10 4.00 6.57
N PRO A 48 -5.61 3.90 7.82
CA PRO A 48 -5.85 4.92 8.85
C PRO A 48 -5.43 6.34 8.45
N LEU A 49 -4.35 6.45 7.68
CA LEU A 49 -3.85 7.71 7.12
C LEU A 49 -3.83 7.62 5.60
N CYS A 50 -4.25 8.68 4.92
CA CYS A 50 -4.20 8.70 3.46
C CYS A 50 -2.74 8.60 2.95
N PRO A 51 -2.51 7.97 1.78
CA PRO A 51 -1.16 7.79 1.23
C PRO A 51 -0.31 9.08 1.16
N ASP A 52 -0.91 10.20 0.77
CA ASP A 52 -0.18 11.46 0.56
C ASP A 52 0.34 12.04 1.89
N SER A 53 -0.48 12.00 2.95
CA SER A 53 -0.06 12.41 4.28
C SER A 53 1.02 11.50 4.84
N LEU A 54 0.96 10.20 4.56
CA LEU A 54 2.00 9.26 4.99
C LEU A 54 3.34 9.53 4.30
N ILE A 55 3.31 9.82 2.99
CA ILE A 55 4.50 10.22 2.22
C ILE A 55 5.07 11.51 2.80
N LEU A 56 4.23 12.54 2.99
CA LEU A 56 4.65 13.82 3.53
C LEU A 56 5.29 13.68 4.94
N LEU A 57 4.67 12.91 5.83
CA LEU A 57 5.25 12.65 7.16
C LEU A 57 6.63 12.00 7.06
N SER A 58 6.82 11.07 6.12
CA SER A 58 8.12 10.42 5.92
C SER A 58 9.20 11.33 5.33
N GLU A 59 8.81 12.46 4.72
CA GLU A 59 9.75 13.47 4.19
C GLU A 59 10.08 14.56 5.22
N LEU A 60 9.13 14.86 6.12
CA LEU A 60 9.28 15.94 7.11
C LEU A 60 9.96 15.50 8.41
N LEU A 61 9.82 14.23 8.79
CA LEU A 61 10.31 13.71 10.07
C LEU A 61 11.62 12.95 9.89
N ASP A 62 12.51 13.05 10.87
CA ASP A 62 13.68 12.19 10.96
C ASP A 62 13.29 10.78 11.40
N GLU A 63 14.20 9.82 11.24
CA GLU A 63 13.93 8.41 11.57
C GLU A 63 13.47 8.21 13.01
N ARG A 64 14.04 8.96 13.96
CA ARG A 64 13.67 8.88 15.38
C ARG A 64 12.24 9.35 15.61
N SER A 65 11.87 10.51 15.08
CA SER A 65 10.50 11.02 15.22
C SER A 65 9.49 10.10 14.53
N LEU A 66 9.86 9.49 13.39
CA LEU A 66 9.05 8.49 12.71
C LEU A 66 8.84 7.24 13.56
N ASP A 67 9.90 6.72 14.18
CA ASP A 67 9.83 5.56 15.06
C ASP A 67 8.94 5.83 16.28
N ASP A 68 9.03 7.04 16.86
CA ASP A 68 8.21 7.46 17.99
C ASP A 68 6.70 7.49 17.66
N ILE A 69 6.33 7.92 16.44
CA ILE A 69 4.92 7.97 16.02
C ILE A 69 4.43 6.66 15.39
N THR A 70 5.33 5.76 15.00
CA THR A 70 4.99 4.50 14.30
C THR A 70 3.94 3.67 15.04
N PRO A 71 4.00 3.47 16.37
CA PRO A 71 2.96 2.73 17.10
C PRO A 71 1.55 3.31 16.90
N SER A 72 1.44 4.63 16.91
CA SER A 72 0.17 5.34 16.69
C SER A 72 -0.32 5.21 15.25
N LEU A 73 0.60 5.18 14.27
CA LEU A 73 0.28 4.99 12.85
C LEU A 73 -0.17 3.55 12.54
N LEU A 74 0.46 2.56 13.16
CA LEU A 74 0.13 1.15 12.95
C LEU A 74 -1.28 0.80 13.43
N GLY A 75 -1.73 1.39 14.55
CA GLY A 75 -3.02 1.06 15.12
C GLY A 75 -3.13 -0.44 15.41
N SER A 76 -4.09 -1.12 14.79
CA SER A 76 -4.31 -2.58 14.90
C SER A 76 -3.36 -3.44 14.05
N LYS A 77 -2.59 -2.83 13.14
CA LYS A 77 -1.77 -3.56 12.16
C LYS A 77 -0.56 -4.17 12.87
N PRO A 78 -0.20 -5.43 12.56
CA PRO A 78 0.85 -6.14 13.30
C PRO A 78 2.26 -5.62 13.02
N ASN A 79 2.48 -4.95 11.89
CA ASN A 79 3.78 -4.37 11.52
C ASN A 79 3.67 -3.35 10.37
N THR A 80 4.76 -2.63 10.15
CA THR A 80 4.91 -1.58 9.11
C THR A 80 4.81 -2.14 7.69
N TYR A 81 5.16 -3.40 7.47
CA TYR A 81 5.02 -4.04 6.15
C TYR A 81 3.55 -4.19 5.76
N ILE A 82 2.72 -4.76 6.64
CA ILE A 82 1.27 -4.90 6.40
C ILE A 82 0.61 -3.54 6.23
N TYR A 83 0.96 -2.57 7.09
CA TYR A 83 0.48 -1.20 6.98
C TYR A 83 0.79 -0.60 5.61
N THR A 84 2.06 -0.61 5.18
CA THR A 84 2.47 -0.02 3.90
C THR A 84 1.90 -0.74 2.68
N LYS A 85 1.70 -2.07 2.73
CA LYS A 85 0.99 -2.82 1.68
C LYS A 85 -0.47 -2.40 1.58
N SER A 86 -1.17 -2.23 2.71
CA SER A 86 -2.55 -1.75 2.69
C SER A 86 -2.68 -0.31 2.18
N THR A 87 -1.75 0.58 2.54
CA THR A 87 -1.73 1.95 2.01
C THR A 87 -1.42 1.99 0.52
N ALA A 88 -0.56 1.10 0.03
CA ALA A 88 -0.26 0.99 -1.39
C ALA A 88 -1.44 0.43 -2.21
N GLU A 89 -2.26 -0.47 -1.66
CA GLU A 89 -3.52 -0.87 -2.30
C GLU A 89 -4.47 0.33 -2.49
N GLU A 90 -4.53 1.25 -1.52
CA GLU A 90 -5.29 2.49 -1.68
C GLU A 90 -4.70 3.41 -2.75
N VAL A 91 -3.38 3.47 -2.90
CA VAL A 91 -2.75 4.15 -4.05
C VAL A 91 -3.26 3.55 -5.36
N ILE A 92 -3.20 2.23 -5.53
CA ILE A 92 -3.69 1.54 -6.73
C ILE A 92 -5.17 1.85 -6.98
N ASN A 93 -5.99 1.82 -5.93
CA ASN A 93 -7.43 2.08 -6.00
C ASN A 93 -7.77 3.47 -6.58
N ARG A 94 -6.93 4.48 -6.33
CA ARG A 94 -7.11 5.84 -6.90
C ARG A 94 -7.01 5.86 -8.42
N PHE A 95 -6.24 4.95 -9.02
CA PHE A 95 -6.03 4.90 -10.47
C PHE A 95 -6.98 3.94 -11.19
N ARG A 96 -7.90 3.27 -10.49
CA ARG A 96 -8.79 2.22 -11.03
C ARG A 96 -9.60 2.61 -12.27
N THR A 97 -9.87 3.89 -12.46
CA THR A 97 -10.64 4.41 -13.62
C THR A 97 -9.77 4.85 -14.78
N THR A 98 -8.45 4.93 -14.60
CA THR A 98 -7.50 5.45 -15.59
C THR A 98 -6.49 4.41 -16.09
N LEU A 99 -6.31 3.32 -15.36
CA LEU A 99 -5.33 2.27 -15.68
C LEU A 99 -5.99 0.87 -15.68
N PRO A 100 -5.55 -0.06 -16.55
CA PRO A 100 -5.98 -1.46 -16.52
C PRO A 100 -5.33 -2.20 -15.34
N LEU A 101 -5.95 -2.13 -14.16
CA LEU A 101 -5.34 -2.56 -12.90
C LEU A 101 -5.88 -3.90 -12.38
N ALA A 102 -5.00 -4.64 -11.69
CA ALA A 102 -5.37 -5.77 -10.85
C ALA A 102 -4.55 -5.76 -9.56
N ILE A 103 -5.15 -6.17 -8.44
CA ILE A 103 -4.46 -6.38 -7.16
C ILE A 103 -4.42 -7.89 -6.90
N LEU A 104 -3.21 -8.46 -6.86
CA LEU A 104 -2.99 -9.85 -6.49
C LEU A 104 -2.55 -9.92 -5.03
N ARG A 105 -3.24 -10.73 -4.22
CA ARG A 105 -2.95 -10.94 -2.79
C ARG A 105 -2.47 -12.38 -2.55
N PRO A 106 -1.18 -12.70 -2.80
CA PRO A 106 -0.67 -14.03 -2.52
C PRO A 106 -0.75 -14.34 -1.02
N ALA A 107 -1.06 -15.60 -0.69
CA ALA A 107 -0.87 -16.15 0.64
C ALA A 107 0.58 -16.64 0.79
N VAL A 108 1.14 -16.56 2.01
CA VAL A 108 2.40 -17.23 2.31
C VAL A 108 2.07 -18.72 2.53
N GLY A 109 2.40 -19.56 1.55
CA GLY A 109 2.34 -21.01 1.69
C GLY A 109 3.49 -21.52 2.58
N LYS A 110 3.27 -22.64 3.27
CA LYS A 110 4.25 -23.29 4.18
C LYS A 110 5.49 -23.90 3.48
N ASP A 111 5.71 -23.63 2.19
CA ASP A 111 6.77 -24.27 1.40
C ASP A 111 7.90 -23.28 1.04
N GLN A 112 8.49 -22.65 2.07
CA GLN A 112 9.83 -22.06 2.03
C GLN A 112 10.60 -22.49 3.28
#